data_AF-A0A318HZU6-F1
#
_entry.id   AF-A0A318HZU6-F1
#
_cell.length_a   1.000
_cell.length_b   1.000
_cell.length_c   1.000
_cell.angle_alpha   90.00
_cell.angle_beta   90.00
_cell.angle_gamma   90.00
#
_symmetry.space_group_name_H-M   'P 1'
#
loop_
_entity.id
_entity.type
_entity.pdbx_description
1 polymer ?
#
loop_
_entity_poly.entity_id
_entity_poly.type
_entity_poly.pdbx_seq_one_letter_code
_entity_poly.pdbx_strand_id
1 'polypeptide(L)'
;MRIIILSFVLTWLSLGSVSAQGRRWSVELSFKKAGITGLCIVDTIDQQPRGTILNEFGLKMVDFVCMPNGKVKLHNLVPMLNKWYVRRVLRADLQQIVPQLVKQDSLTFENKKRHITYRFKPLKPTEDDTER
;
A
#
# COMPACT_ATOMS: atom_id res chain seq x y z
N MET A 1 26.11 -16.91 -53.11
CA MET A 1 24.81 -16.75 -52.42
C MET A 1 25.11 -16.18 -51.04
N ARG A 2 24.84 -14.88 -50.88
CA ARG A 2 24.86 -14.14 -49.60
C ARG A 2 23.49 -14.35 -48.93
N ILE A 3 23.33 -13.96 -47.66
CA ILE A 3 22.20 -14.24 -46.73
C ILE A 3 22.60 -15.48 -45.90
N ILE A 4 22.92 -15.43 -44.60
CA ILE A 4 22.20 -14.81 -43.48
C ILE A 4 23.25 -14.38 -42.43
N ILE A 5 23.38 -13.07 -42.20
CA ILE A 5 24.08 -12.52 -41.02
C ILE A 5 23.03 -11.72 -40.25
N LEU A 6 23.09 -11.79 -38.92
CA LEU A 6 22.42 -10.91 -37.95
C LEU A 6 20.90 -11.05 -37.78
N SER A 7 20.46 -12.06 -37.05
CA SER A 7 19.07 -12.05 -36.51
C SER A 7 18.88 -12.86 -35.22
N PHE A 8 19.88 -12.89 -34.32
CA PHE A 8 19.75 -13.62 -33.05
C PHE A 8 20.13 -12.86 -31.77
N VAL A 9 20.40 -11.55 -31.84
CA VAL A 9 20.86 -10.76 -30.68
C VAL A 9 19.77 -9.85 -30.09
N LEU A 10 18.55 -9.82 -30.66
CA LEU A 10 17.49 -8.88 -30.23
C LEU A 10 16.29 -9.52 -29.53
N THR A 11 16.28 -10.82 -29.27
CA THR A 11 15.17 -11.48 -28.55
C THR A 11 15.42 -11.62 -27.05
N TRP A 12 16.14 -10.68 -26.42
CA TRP A 12 16.39 -10.70 -24.97
C TRP A 12 15.90 -9.46 -24.20
N LEU A 13 15.10 -8.59 -24.82
CA LEU A 13 14.55 -7.42 -24.11
C LEU A 13 13.04 -7.24 -24.33
N SER A 14 12.28 -8.34 -24.38
CA SER A 14 10.83 -8.27 -24.22
C SER A 14 10.50 -8.26 -22.73
N LEU A 15 10.63 -7.06 -22.15
CA LEU A 15 9.66 -6.48 -21.24
C LEU A 15 9.04 -7.49 -20.28
N GLY A 16 9.69 -7.71 -19.14
CA GLY A 16 8.99 -8.24 -17.99
C GLY A 16 7.84 -7.28 -17.70
N SER A 17 6.61 -7.70 -18.01
CA SER A 17 5.42 -7.05 -17.50
C SER A 17 5.49 -7.15 -15.99
N VAL A 18 6.07 -6.13 -15.35
CA VAL A 18 5.85 -5.87 -13.94
C VAL A 18 4.38 -5.48 -13.83
N SER A 19 3.53 -6.49 -13.77
CA SER A 19 2.21 -6.35 -13.16
C SER A 19 2.46 -6.09 -11.68
N ALA A 20 2.80 -4.85 -11.34
CA ALA A 20 2.70 -4.35 -9.98
C ALA A 20 1.21 -4.16 -9.69
N GLN A 21 0.46 -5.25 -9.64
CA GLN A 21 -0.89 -5.25 -9.08
C GLN A 21 -0.75 -5.07 -7.58
N GLY A 22 -0.60 -3.81 -7.17
CA GLY A 22 -0.59 -3.43 -5.75
C GLY A 22 -1.82 -4.01 -5.07
N ARG A 23 -1.60 -4.72 -3.96
CA ARG A 23 -2.67 -5.36 -3.19
C ARG A 23 -3.58 -4.29 -2.60
N ARG A 24 -4.89 -4.56 -2.62
CA ARG A 24 -5.94 -3.60 -2.26
C ARG A 24 -6.78 -4.11 -1.10
N TRP A 25 -7.01 -3.25 -0.12
CA TRP A 25 -7.86 -3.54 1.03
C TRP A 25 -8.86 -2.41 1.27
N SER A 26 -10.09 -2.76 1.61
CA SER A 26 -10.95 -1.86 2.38
C SER A 26 -10.28 -1.62 3.73
N VAL A 27 -10.19 -0.36 4.13
CA VAL A 27 -9.64 0.04 5.41
C VAL A 27 -10.66 0.82 6.24
N GLU A 28 -10.72 0.51 7.52
CA GLU A 28 -11.50 1.21 8.54
C GLU A 28 -10.54 1.60 9.68
N LEU A 29 -10.39 2.89 9.93
CA LEU A 29 -9.67 3.47 11.06
C LEU A 29 -10.68 4.08 12.03
N SER A 30 -10.90 3.45 13.17
CA SER A 30 -11.90 3.86 14.14
C SER A 30 -11.24 4.46 15.38
N PHE A 31 -11.71 5.63 15.80
CA PHE A 31 -11.31 6.38 16.99
C PHE A 31 -12.54 6.58 17.90
N LYS A 32 -12.35 6.96 19.17
CA LYS A 32 -13.45 7.12 20.15
C LYS A 32 -14.66 7.97 19.68
N LYS A 33 -14.47 8.94 18.80
CA LYS A 33 -15.52 9.89 18.36
C LYS A 33 -15.63 10.06 16.84
N ALA A 34 -14.84 9.31 16.07
CA ALA A 34 -14.77 9.46 14.63
C ALA A 34 -14.25 8.17 14.00
N GLY A 35 -14.53 7.97 12.73
CA GLY A 35 -13.95 6.91 11.93
C GLY A 35 -13.53 7.46 10.59
N ILE A 36 -12.55 6.80 9.96
CA ILE A 36 -12.21 7.02 8.57
C ILE A 36 -12.23 5.68 7.87
N THR A 37 -13.02 5.61 6.81
CA THR A 37 -13.13 4.47 5.92
C THR A 37 -12.52 4.81 4.57
N GLY A 38 -12.10 3.77 3.83
CA GLY A 38 -11.65 3.93 2.47
C GLY A 38 -10.83 2.75 1.96
N LEU A 39 -9.81 3.05 1.17
CA LEU A 39 -8.98 2.08 0.45
C LEU A 39 -7.52 2.19 0.89
N CYS A 40 -6.90 1.05 1.21
CA CYS A 40 -5.45 0.93 1.34
C CYS A 40 -4.92 0.17 0.12
N ILE A 41 -3.95 0.75 -0.58
CA ILE A 41 -3.22 0.10 -1.67
C ILE A 41 -1.77 -0.04 -1.24
N VAL A 42 -1.21 -1.23 -1.31
CA VAL A 42 0.20 -1.49 -0.99
C VAL A 42 0.87 -2.23 -2.14
N ASP A 43 2.02 -1.72 -2.55
CA ASP A 43 2.88 -2.31 -3.54
C ASP A 43 4.27 -2.55 -2.92
N THR A 44 5.04 -3.49 -3.46
CA THR A 44 6.38 -3.82 -2.95
C THR A 44 7.39 -3.65 -4.07
N ILE A 45 8.21 -2.59 -3.99
CA ILE A 45 9.33 -2.35 -4.90
C ILE A 45 10.62 -2.59 -4.12
N ASP A 46 11.55 -3.35 -4.68
CA ASP A 46 12.85 -3.62 -4.06
C ASP A 46 12.74 -4.10 -2.60
N GLN A 47 11.78 -5.00 -2.34
CA GLN A 47 11.44 -5.53 -1.02
C GLN A 47 11.00 -4.47 0.02
N GLN A 48 10.64 -3.27 -0.43
CA GLN A 48 10.15 -2.17 0.41
C GLN A 48 8.67 -1.94 0.14
N PRO A 49 7.79 -2.30 1.10
CA PRO A 49 6.37 -1.97 1.02
C PRO A 49 6.16 -0.46 1.00
N ARG A 50 5.41 0.00 0.01
CA ARG A 50 4.94 1.39 -0.10
C ARG A 50 3.45 1.39 -0.35
N GLY A 51 2.74 2.32 0.24
CA GLY A 51 1.29 2.34 0.12
C GLY A 51 0.67 3.70 0.28
N THR A 52 -0.60 3.75 -0.08
CA THR A 52 -1.47 4.92 0.04
C THR A 52 -2.76 4.51 0.73
N ILE A 53 -3.24 5.37 1.63
CA ILE A 53 -4.60 5.27 2.16
C ILE A 53 -5.41 6.39 1.53
N LEU A 54 -6.50 6.03 0.87
CA LEU A 54 -7.51 6.94 0.34
C LEU A 54 -8.77 6.82 1.19
N ASN A 55 -9.54 7.90 1.27
CA ASN A 55 -10.88 7.82 1.85
C ASN A 55 -11.90 7.30 0.80
N GLU A 56 -13.17 7.22 1.20
CA GLU A 56 -14.28 6.78 0.34
C GLU A 56 -14.51 7.64 -0.91
N PHE A 57 -14.05 8.90 -0.89
CA PHE A 57 -14.17 9.83 -2.01
C PHE A 57 -12.95 9.80 -2.95
N GLY A 58 -12.03 8.85 -2.76
CA GLY A 58 -10.80 8.77 -3.54
C GLY A 58 -9.76 9.84 -3.21
N LEU A 59 -9.97 10.64 -2.15
CA LEU A 59 -8.97 11.59 -1.68
C LEU A 59 -7.88 10.83 -0.94
N LYS A 60 -6.64 10.98 -1.43
CA LYS A 60 -5.46 10.47 -0.76
C LYS A 60 -5.29 11.14 0.60
N MET A 61 -5.27 10.32 1.65
CA MET A 61 -5.11 10.79 3.03
C MET A 61 -3.66 10.79 3.49
N VAL A 62 -2.91 9.75 3.15
CA VAL A 62 -1.52 9.56 3.54
C VAL A 62 -0.85 8.56 2.61
N ASP A 63 0.38 8.88 2.20
CA ASP A 63 1.31 7.93 1.61
C ASP A 63 2.30 7.45 2.67
N PHE A 64 2.75 6.20 2.57
CA PHE A 64 3.75 5.64 3.46
C PHE A 64 4.75 4.73 2.74
N VAL A 65 5.96 4.67 3.28
CA VAL A 65 7.04 3.79 2.80
C VAL A 65 7.69 3.11 4.00
N CYS A 66 7.80 1.78 3.95
CA CYS A 66 8.55 0.98 4.89
C CYS A 66 10.01 0.87 4.44
N MET A 67 10.90 1.47 5.23
CA MET A 67 12.34 1.39 5.02
C MET A 67 12.90 0.01 5.41
N PRO A 68 14.05 -0.39 4.87
CA PRO A 68 14.70 -1.67 5.21
C PRO A 68 14.98 -1.86 6.70
N ASN A 69 15.18 -0.77 7.44
CA ASN A 69 15.38 -0.80 8.90
C ASN A 69 14.06 -0.91 9.72
N GLY A 70 12.93 -1.21 9.06
CA GLY A 70 11.61 -1.30 9.68
C GLY A 70 10.97 0.05 10.04
N LYS A 71 11.60 1.18 9.69
CA LYS A 71 11.01 2.51 9.92
C LYS A 71 10.02 2.89 8.84
N VAL A 72 8.88 3.45 9.23
CA VAL A 72 7.91 4.01 8.27
C VAL A 72 8.16 5.50 8.07
N LYS A 73 8.22 5.95 6.82
CA LYS A 73 8.11 7.37 6.46
C LYS A 73 6.68 7.65 5.98
N LEU A 74 6.16 8.81 6.36
CA LEU A 74 4.84 9.29 5.95
C LEU A 74 5.02 10.47 5.00
N HIS A 75 4.23 10.51 3.93
CA HIS A 75 4.24 11.53 2.89
C HIS A 75 2.80 11.96 2.57
N ASN A 76 2.64 13.13 1.94
CA ASN A 76 1.37 13.60 1.38
C ASN A 76 0.17 13.48 2.33
N LEU A 77 0.36 13.88 3.59
CA LEU A 77 -0.69 13.80 4.60
C LEU A 77 -1.68 14.94 4.44
N VAL A 78 -2.97 14.62 4.48
CA VAL A 78 -4.02 15.64 4.62
C VAL A 78 -3.84 16.43 5.92
N PRO A 79 -4.28 17.70 5.99
CA PRO A 79 -4.06 18.56 7.16
C PRO A 79 -4.49 17.94 8.49
N MET A 80 -5.59 17.18 8.48
CA MET A 80 -6.08 16.45 9.66
C MET A 80 -5.06 15.45 10.23
N LEU A 81 -4.33 14.75 9.36
CA LEU A 81 -3.31 13.76 9.75
C LEU A 81 -1.91 14.37 9.92
N ASN A 82 -1.67 15.57 9.38
CA ASN A 82 -0.38 16.27 9.46
C ASN A 82 -0.13 16.99 10.81
N LYS A 83 -0.81 16.59 11.88
CA LYS A 83 -0.50 17.04 13.23
C LYS A 83 0.65 16.22 13.81
N TRP A 84 1.60 16.85 14.50
CA TRP A 84 2.83 16.19 14.97
C TRP A 84 2.55 14.90 15.77
N TYR A 85 1.55 14.93 16.66
CA TYR A 85 1.21 13.80 17.51
C TYR A 85 0.50 12.69 16.72
N VAL A 86 -0.35 13.04 15.75
CA VAL A 86 -1.02 12.09 14.84
C VAL A 86 0.02 11.39 13.99
N ARG A 87 0.95 12.14 13.38
CA ARG A 87 2.07 11.57 12.60
C ARG A 87 2.91 10.59 13.42
N ARG A 88 3.17 10.91 14.69
CA ARG A 88 3.95 10.02 15.58
C ARG A 88 3.21 8.71 15.83
N VAL A 89 1.91 8.76 16.14
CA VAL A 89 1.08 7.57 16.38
C VAL A 89 0.93 6.75 15.10
N LEU A 90 0.53 7.39 14.00
CA LEU A 90 0.31 6.73 12.71
C LEU A 90 1.57 6.03 12.21
N ARG A 91 2.75 6.66 12.36
CA ARG A 91 4.03 6.02 12.03
C ARG A 91 4.25 4.76 12.85
N ALA A 92 4.09 4.83 14.18
CA ALA A 92 4.32 3.69 15.06
C ALA A 92 3.36 2.54 14.78
N ASP A 93 2.08 2.85 14.52
CA ASP A 93 1.06 1.85 14.19
C ASP A 93 1.36 1.19 12.84
N LEU A 94 1.63 1.98 11.79
CA LEU A 94 1.97 1.46 10.46
C LEU A 94 3.24 0.59 10.46
N GLN A 95 4.23 0.89 11.31
CA GLN A 95 5.41 0.04 11.47
C GLN A 95 5.06 -1.38 11.93
N GLN A 96 3.99 -1.54 12.72
CA GLN A 96 3.53 -2.85 13.18
C GLN A 96 2.55 -3.50 12.19
N ILE A 97 1.70 -2.69 11.55
CA ILE A 97 0.64 -3.14 10.64
C ILE A 97 1.22 -3.65 9.32
N VAL A 98 2.04 -2.85 8.63
CA VAL A 98 2.40 -3.12 7.23
C VAL A 98 3.12 -4.46 7.04
N PRO A 99 4.09 -4.86 7.89
CA PRO A 99 4.73 -6.17 7.76
C PRO A 99 3.78 -7.37 7.90
N GLN A 100 2.68 -7.21 8.65
CA GLN A 100 1.65 -8.23 8.80
C GLN A 100 0.65 -8.18 7.63
N LEU A 101 0.26 -6.97 7.22
CA LEU A 101 -0.68 -6.76 6.12
C LEU A 101 -0.16 -7.31 4.79
N VAL A 102 1.14 -7.20 4.52
CA VAL A 102 1.74 -7.77 3.30
C VAL A 102 1.71 -9.32 3.30
N LYS A 103 1.58 -9.96 4.46
CA LYS A 103 1.56 -11.43 4.61
C LYS A 103 0.16 -12.03 4.71
N GLN A 104 -0.85 -11.22 5.03
CA GLN A 104 -2.20 -11.69 5.37
C GLN A 104 -3.24 -10.98 4.49
N ASP A 105 -4.31 -11.68 4.12
CA ASP A 105 -5.38 -11.08 3.32
C ASP A 105 -6.25 -10.11 4.13
N SER A 106 -6.40 -10.35 5.43
CA SER A 106 -7.13 -9.46 6.34
C SER A 106 -6.33 -9.26 7.62
N LEU A 107 -6.51 -8.10 8.26
CA LEU A 107 -5.80 -7.75 9.47
C LEU A 107 -6.65 -6.82 10.34
N THR A 108 -6.72 -7.09 11.64
CA THR A 108 -7.24 -6.14 12.63
C THR A 108 -6.12 -5.82 13.61
N PHE A 109 -5.84 -4.54 13.81
CA PHE A 109 -4.82 -4.05 14.73
C PHE A 109 -5.43 -3.02 15.70
N GLU A 110 -5.14 -3.16 16.98
CA GLU A 110 -5.66 -2.27 18.03
C GLU A 110 -4.52 -1.59 18.78
N ASN A 111 -4.46 -0.26 18.68
CA ASN A 111 -3.62 0.56 19.55
C ASN A 111 -4.43 0.92 20.82
N LYS A 112 -4.38 0.03 21.82
CA LYS A 112 -5.11 0.20 23.10
C LYS A 112 -4.80 1.51 23.81
N LYS A 113 -3.54 1.96 23.76
CA LYS A 113 -3.09 3.20 24.42
C LYS A 113 -3.75 4.45 23.82
N ARG A 114 -4.03 4.43 22.52
CA ARG A 114 -4.65 5.55 21.80
C ARG A 114 -6.11 5.32 21.44
N HIS A 115 -6.65 4.14 21.77
CA HIS A 115 -8.00 3.69 21.41
C HIS A 115 -8.26 3.86 19.91
N ILE A 116 -7.33 3.35 19.10
CA ILE A 116 -7.42 3.35 17.65
C ILE A 116 -7.49 1.91 17.17
N THR A 117 -8.48 1.60 16.35
CA THR A 117 -8.63 0.29 15.74
C THR A 117 -8.49 0.44 14.22
N TYR A 118 -7.62 -0.37 13.64
CA TYR A 118 -7.41 -0.46 12.20
C TYR A 118 -7.93 -1.81 11.74
N ARG A 119 -8.76 -1.83 10.70
CA ARG A 119 -9.27 -3.06 10.11
C ARG A 119 -9.07 -3.02 8.61
N PHE A 120 -8.40 -4.04 8.09
CA PHE A 120 -8.13 -4.25 6.68
C PHE A 120 -8.87 -5.50 6.21
N LYS A 121 -9.67 -5.35 5.16
CA LYS A 121 -10.38 -6.46 4.50
C LYS A 121 -9.97 -6.51 3.04
N PRO A 122 -9.63 -7.69 2.49
CA PRO A 122 -9.21 -7.79 1.11
C PRO A 122 -10.36 -7.39 0.20
N LEU A 123 -10.08 -6.62 -0.84
CA LEU A 123 -11.06 -6.39 -1.90
C LEU A 123 -10.96 -7.52 -2.91
N LYS A 124 -12.11 -8.03 -3.34
CA LYS A 124 -12.14 -8.95 -4.48
C LYS A 124 -11.62 -8.21 -5.71
N PRO A 125 -10.79 -8.84 -6.56
CA PRO A 125 -10.49 -8.31 -7.88
C PRO A 125 -11.82 -8.02 -8.57
N THR A 126 -11.97 -6.80 -9.09
CA THR A 126 -13.16 -6.46 -9.88
C THR A 126 -12.95 -7.06 -11.26
N GLU A 127 -13.98 -7.67 -11.85
CA GLU A 127 -13.88 -8.44 -13.10
C GLU A 127 -13.27 -7.62 -14.27
N ASP A 128 -13.34 -6.28 -14.21
CA ASP A 128 -12.71 -5.31 -15.13
C ASP A 128 -11.17 -5.38 -15.23
N ASP A 129 -10.47 -5.97 -14.25
CA ASP A 129 -9.00 -6.10 -14.29
C ASP A 129 -8.54 -7.28 -15.20
N THR A 130 -9.47 -8.02 -15.82
CA THR A 130 -9.18 -9.22 -16.65
C THR A 130 -9.17 -8.95 -18.16
N GLU A 131 -9.64 -7.78 -18.61
CA GLU A 131 -9.80 -7.45 -20.05
C GLU A 131 -8.86 -6.36 -20.58
N ARG A 132 -7.66 -6.18 -20.00
CA ARG A 132 -6.68 -5.20 -20.52
C ARG A 132 -5.28 -5.77 -20.71
#